data_AF-A0A3D1JBE4-F1
#
_entry.id   AF-A0A3D1JBE4-F1
#
_cell.length_a   1.000
_cell.length_b   1.000
_cell.length_c   1.000
_cell.angle_alpha   90.00
_cell.angle_beta   90.00
_cell.angle_gamma   90.00
#
_symmetry.space_group_name_H-M   'P 1'
#
loop_
_entity.id
_entity.type
_entity.pdbx_description
1 polymer ?
#
loop_
_entity_poly.entity_id
_entity_poly.type
_entity_poly.pdbx_seq_one_letter_code
_entity_poly.pdbx_strand_id
1 'polypeptide(L)'
;FYSPEGQIFAYLGEEGVTYELDEEGRMVYVEEILTYQNGPQLGAFQWVDNVYGGYFPYAELDQEIRDVAFGKEPVIYEDVKEEYMPKYMLPHFMATEEEAAEMSTISTDISTFVEQSRVKFVTGEWDLAQDWDNYVAQLDRVGAQRLLEIRRQQFDRFMAE
;
A
#
# COMPACT_ATOMS: atom_id res chain seq x y z
N PHE A 1 7.16 8.40 -15.58
CA PHE A 1 8.59 8.78 -15.58
C PHE A 1 9.40 7.54 -15.21
N TYR A 2 10.10 6.93 -16.18
CA TYR A 2 10.76 5.62 -16.00
C TYR A 2 12.23 5.60 -16.45
N SER A 3 12.75 6.73 -16.93
CA SER A 3 14.20 6.91 -17.07
C SER A 3 14.79 7.30 -15.71
N PRO A 4 16.09 7.07 -15.45
CA PRO A 4 16.72 7.48 -14.20
C PRO A 4 16.47 8.95 -13.84
N GLU A 5 16.56 9.86 -14.81
CA GLU A 5 16.31 11.30 -14.63
C GLU A 5 14.85 11.56 -14.28
N GLY A 6 13.93 10.81 -14.88
CA GLY A 6 12.51 10.91 -14.58
C GLY A 6 12.16 10.41 -13.19
N GLN A 7 12.84 9.37 -12.69
CA GLN A 7 12.64 8.86 -11.33
C GLN A 7 13.13 9.88 -10.29
N ILE A 8 14.31 10.45 -10.52
CA ILE A 8 14.89 11.52 -9.68
C ILE A 8 13.95 12.72 -9.66
N PHE A 9 13.54 13.23 -10.82
CA PHE A 9 12.65 14.38 -10.88
C PHE A 9 11.31 14.10 -10.20
N ALA A 10 10.74 12.90 -10.42
CA ALA A 10 9.46 12.53 -9.85
C ALA A 10 9.48 12.44 -8.31
N TYR A 11 10.59 11.97 -7.73
CA TYR A 11 10.70 11.76 -6.29
C TYR A 11 11.33 12.94 -5.54
N LEU A 12 12.38 13.53 -6.11
CA LEU A 12 13.21 14.54 -5.46
C LEU A 12 12.95 15.96 -5.99
N GLY A 13 12.36 16.11 -7.18
CA GLY A 13 12.17 17.40 -7.84
C GLY A 13 13.43 17.88 -8.58
N GLU A 14 13.82 19.13 -8.37
CA GLU A 14 14.92 19.80 -9.08
C GLU A 14 16.11 20.05 -8.14
N GLU A 15 17.31 19.76 -8.62
CA GLU A 15 18.56 19.99 -7.86
C GLU A 15 18.77 21.48 -7.62
N GLY A 16 19.15 21.86 -6.40
CA GLY A 16 19.28 23.25 -5.95
C GLY A 16 17.96 23.96 -5.66
N VAL A 17 16.81 23.27 -5.81
CA VAL A 17 15.49 23.79 -5.48
C VAL A 17 14.84 22.97 -4.37
N THR A 18 14.80 21.65 -4.54
CA THR A 18 14.14 20.73 -3.60
C THR A 18 15.14 19.76 -2.98
N TYR A 19 16.26 19.46 -3.63
CA TYR A 19 17.34 18.67 -3.06
C TYR A 19 18.71 19.21 -3.47
N GLU A 20 19.75 18.84 -2.74
CA GLU A 20 21.16 19.12 -3.03
C GLU A 20 21.99 17.85 -2.89
N LEU A 21 23.24 17.88 -3.38
CA LEU A 21 24.22 16.83 -3.12
C LEU A 21 25.01 17.15 -1.86
N ASP A 22 25.08 16.20 -0.93
CA ASP A 22 25.93 16.32 0.26
C ASP A 22 27.43 16.15 -0.06
N GLU A 23 28.29 16.19 0.97
CA GLU A 23 29.74 16.06 0.83
C GLU A 23 30.16 14.70 0.22
N GLU A 24 29.31 13.67 0.35
CA GLU A 24 29.50 12.34 -0.22
C GLU A 24 28.86 12.18 -1.61
N GLY A 25 28.22 13.23 -2.15
CA GLY A 25 27.55 13.22 -3.43
C GLY A 25 26.18 12.52 -3.41
N ARG A 26 25.57 12.37 -2.23
CA ARG A 26 24.23 11.78 -2.06
C ARG A 26 23.16 12.86 -2.13
N MET A 27 22.02 12.52 -2.71
CA MET A 27 20.90 13.45 -2.87
C MET A 27 20.12 13.60 -1.55
N VAL A 28 20.06 14.81 -1.00
CA VAL A 28 19.41 15.14 0.27
C VAL A 28 18.44 16.31 0.07
N TYR A 29 17.22 16.22 0.59
CA TYR A 29 16.27 17.33 0.53
C TYR A 29 16.81 18.58 1.23
N VAL A 30 16.43 19.76 0.71
CA VAL A 30 16.80 21.05 1.31
C VAL A 30 16.23 21.22 2.73
N GLU A 31 16.84 22.11 3.52
CA GLU A 31 16.48 22.32 4.93
C GLU A 31 15.00 22.68 5.12
N GLU A 32 14.41 23.45 4.21
CA GLU A 32 13.00 23.86 4.24
C GLU A 32 12.05 22.66 4.18
N ILE A 33 12.42 21.62 3.43
CA ILE A 33 11.67 20.36 3.36
C ILE A 33 11.93 19.55 4.62
N LEU A 34 13.20 19.39 5.03
CA LEU A 34 13.57 18.55 6.17
C LEU A 34 13.02 19.05 7.52
N THR A 35 12.92 20.37 7.67
CA THR A 35 12.49 21.04 8.89
C THR A 35 11.03 21.49 8.85
N TYR A 36 10.27 21.03 7.85
CA TYR A 36 8.87 21.41 7.69
C TYR A 36 8.06 21.16 8.98
N GLN A 37 7.24 22.13 9.37
CA GLN A 37 6.57 22.18 10.68
C GLN A 37 5.76 20.93 11.07
N ASN A 38 5.32 20.15 10.08
CA ASN A 38 4.52 18.93 10.27
C ASN A 38 5.28 17.66 9.87
N GLY A 39 6.61 17.74 9.81
CA GLY A 39 7.50 16.66 9.45
C GLY A 39 7.93 16.68 7.98
N PRO A 40 9.10 16.06 7.69
CA PRO A 40 9.75 16.18 6.40
C PRO A 40 8.98 15.50 5.27
N GLN A 41 8.19 14.45 5.57
CA GLN A 41 7.33 13.82 4.56
C GLN A 41 6.31 14.79 3.99
N LEU A 42 5.69 15.61 4.86
CA LEU A 42 4.75 16.62 4.40
C LEU A 42 5.48 17.80 3.74
N GLY A 43 6.72 18.09 4.14
CA GLY A 43 7.62 18.99 3.39
C GLY A 43 7.86 18.50 1.96
N ALA A 44 8.27 17.25 1.75
CA ALA A 44 8.49 16.72 0.41
C ALA A 44 7.19 16.77 -0.42
N PHE A 45 6.06 16.44 0.19
CA PHE A 45 4.75 16.53 -0.47
C PHE A 45 4.37 17.96 -0.90
N GLN A 46 4.64 18.96 -0.05
CA GLN A 46 4.30 20.36 -0.31
C GLN A 46 5.28 21.09 -1.24
N TRP A 47 6.42 20.50 -1.61
CA TRP A 47 7.41 21.14 -2.49
C TRP A 47 7.67 20.34 -3.77
N VAL A 48 7.58 19.02 -3.71
CA VAL A 48 7.81 18.12 -4.85
C VAL A 48 6.49 17.60 -5.40
N ASP A 49 5.64 17.05 -4.53
CA ASP A 49 4.46 16.27 -4.93
C ASP A 49 3.16 17.10 -4.94
N ASN A 50 3.29 18.40 -5.20
CA ASN A 50 2.24 19.43 -5.09
C ASN A 50 1.09 19.30 -6.11
N VAL A 51 0.83 18.10 -6.61
CA VAL A 51 -0.35 17.80 -7.42
C VAL A 51 -1.52 17.52 -6.47
N TYR A 52 -2.18 18.59 -6.03
CA TYR A 52 -3.57 18.53 -5.55
C TYR A 52 -4.47 18.00 -6.69
N GLY A 53 -4.42 16.70 -6.94
CA GLY A 53 -5.02 16.08 -8.13
C GLY A 53 -4.68 14.59 -8.34
N GLY A 54 -3.77 14.03 -7.55
CA GLY A 54 -3.48 12.60 -7.56
C GLY A 54 -2.14 12.30 -8.23
N TYR A 55 -1.33 11.51 -7.51
CA TYR A 55 -0.09 10.88 -7.93
C TYR A 55 0.01 10.64 -9.44
N PHE A 56 1.10 11.08 -10.06
CA PHE A 56 1.45 10.65 -11.42
C PHE A 56 2.30 9.38 -11.36
N PRO A 57 2.16 8.43 -12.31
CA PRO A 57 2.90 7.18 -12.25
C PRO A 57 4.40 7.37 -12.57
N TYR A 58 5.26 6.93 -11.66
CA TYR A 58 6.71 6.85 -11.83
C TYR A 58 7.25 5.58 -11.14
N ALA A 59 8.42 5.13 -11.56
CA ALA A 59 9.14 4.09 -10.83
C ALA A 59 9.89 4.73 -9.67
N GLU A 60 9.63 4.29 -8.44
CA GLU A 60 10.31 4.86 -7.26
C GLU A 60 11.82 4.61 -7.32
N LEU A 61 12.57 5.50 -6.66
CA LEU A 61 13.99 5.29 -6.36
C LEU A 61 14.15 4.17 -5.34
N ASP A 62 15.34 3.57 -5.30
CA ASP A 62 15.68 2.57 -4.29
C ASP A 62 15.48 3.13 -2.87
N GLN A 63 15.03 2.26 -1.94
CA GLN A 63 14.73 2.64 -0.56
C GLN A 63 15.90 3.34 0.13
N GLU A 64 17.13 2.90 -0.13
CA GLU A 64 18.34 3.51 0.41
C GLU A 64 18.46 5.00 0.03
N ILE A 65 18.26 5.31 -1.26
CA ILE A 65 18.31 6.68 -1.77
C ILE A 65 17.22 7.53 -1.12
N ARG A 66 16.03 6.96 -0.94
CA ARG A 66 14.88 7.65 -0.33
C ARG A 66 15.12 7.97 1.14
N ASP A 67 15.71 7.04 1.89
CA ASP A 67 16.04 7.27 3.30
C ASP A 67 17.12 8.35 3.43
N VAL A 68 18.17 8.30 2.61
CA VAL A 68 19.20 9.35 2.55
C VAL A 68 18.60 10.71 2.18
N ALA A 69 17.66 10.76 1.23
CA ALA A 69 16.99 12.00 0.85
C ALA A 69 16.34 12.70 2.05
N PHE A 70 15.81 11.92 3.00
CA PHE A 70 15.24 12.41 4.25
C PHE A 70 16.25 12.61 5.39
N GLY A 71 17.55 12.53 5.10
CA GLY A 71 18.62 12.60 6.10
C GLY A 71 18.61 11.44 7.08
N LYS A 72 18.05 10.28 6.68
CA LYS A 72 18.01 9.07 7.49
C LYS A 72 19.14 8.14 7.11
N GLU A 73 19.65 7.41 8.10
CA GLU A 73 20.48 6.24 7.85
C GLU A 73 19.62 5.12 7.25
N PRO A 74 19.96 4.60 6.06
CA PRO A 74 19.27 3.48 5.46
C PRO A 74 19.24 2.27 6.39
N VAL A 75 18.05 1.71 6.61
CA VAL A 75 17.91 0.50 7.43
C VAL A 75 18.18 -0.72 6.56
N ILE A 76 19.25 -1.45 6.87
CA ILE A 76 19.54 -2.75 6.28
C ILE A 76 18.91 -3.83 7.16
N TYR A 77 17.92 -4.52 6.61
CA TYR A 77 17.30 -5.65 7.29
C TYR A 77 18.09 -6.94 7.03
N GLU A 78 19.05 -7.26 7.90
CA GLU A 78 19.86 -8.48 7.79
C GLU A 78 19.18 -9.72 8.40
N ASP A 79 18.16 -9.52 9.24
CA ASP A 79 17.46 -10.56 9.98
C ASP A 79 16.19 -11.05 9.27
N VAL A 80 15.81 -10.42 8.16
CA VAL A 80 14.69 -10.87 7.32
C VAL A 80 15.10 -12.13 6.58
N LYS A 81 14.60 -13.26 7.07
CA LYS A 81 14.83 -14.56 6.46
C LYS A 81 13.69 -14.93 5.54
N GLU A 82 14.00 -15.71 4.51
CA GLU A 82 13.00 -16.32 3.62
C GLU A 82 11.90 -17.08 4.39
N GLU A 83 12.24 -17.65 5.57
CA GLU A 83 11.26 -18.35 6.42
C GLU A 83 10.15 -17.45 7.00
N TYR A 84 10.38 -16.12 7.06
CA TYR A 84 9.37 -15.15 7.49
C TYR A 84 8.46 -14.71 6.34
N MET A 85 8.84 -14.99 5.09
CA MET A 85 8.04 -14.64 3.93
C MET A 85 6.89 -15.63 3.75
N PRO A 86 5.70 -15.16 3.32
CA PRO A 86 4.64 -16.08 2.92
C PRO A 86 5.14 -17.04 1.84
N LYS A 87 4.97 -18.35 2.07
CA LYS A 87 5.32 -19.39 1.09
C LYS A 87 4.69 -19.17 -0.29
N TYR A 88 3.51 -18.54 -0.30
CA TYR A 88 2.78 -18.19 -1.51
C TYR A 88 2.40 -16.72 -1.46
N MET A 89 2.84 -15.95 -2.45
CA MET A 89 2.28 -14.64 -2.74
C MET A 89 1.29 -14.79 -3.88
N LEU A 90 0.00 -14.64 -3.59
CA LEU A 90 -1.02 -14.67 -4.63
C LEU A 90 -0.94 -13.35 -5.43
N PRO A 91 -0.82 -13.42 -6.77
CA PRO A 91 -0.86 -12.21 -7.58
C PRO A 91 -2.27 -11.61 -7.60
N HIS A 92 -2.39 -10.41 -8.16
CA HIS A 92 -3.70 -9.88 -8.49
C HIS A 92 -4.31 -10.70 -9.63
N PHE A 93 -5.46 -11.33 -9.38
CA PHE A 93 -6.19 -12.03 -10.42
C PHE A 93 -7.09 -11.07 -11.19
N MET A 94 -6.95 -11.07 -12.51
CA MET A 94 -7.80 -10.27 -13.40
C MET A 94 -9.22 -10.83 -13.40
N ALA A 95 -10.18 -9.98 -13.05
CA ALA A 95 -11.60 -10.30 -13.10
C ALA A 95 -12.15 -10.18 -14.53
N THR A 96 -13.15 -10.99 -14.87
CA THR A 96 -14.01 -10.71 -16.03
C THR A 96 -14.94 -9.53 -15.74
N GLU A 97 -15.60 -8.97 -16.75
CA GLU A 97 -16.58 -7.89 -16.55
C GLU A 97 -17.73 -8.31 -15.62
N GLU A 98 -18.22 -9.54 -15.77
CA GLU A 98 -19.29 -10.12 -14.93
C GLU A 98 -18.83 -10.30 -13.49
N GLU A 99 -17.64 -10.88 -13.28
CA GLU A 99 -17.05 -11.05 -11.95
C GLU A 99 -16.85 -9.69 -11.27
N ALA A 100 -16.33 -8.69 -11.99
CA ALA A 100 -16.09 -7.35 -11.45
C ALA A 100 -17.39 -6.67 -11.02
N ALA A 101 -18.46 -6.78 -11.83
CA ALA A 101 -19.77 -6.23 -11.51
C ALA A 101 -20.36 -6.87 -10.24
N GLU A 102 -20.29 -8.19 -10.12
CA GLU A 102 -20.78 -8.92 -8.95
C GLU A 102 -19.95 -8.64 -7.69
N MET A 103 -18.62 -8.63 -7.83
CA MET A 103 -17.71 -8.40 -6.72
C MET A 103 -17.80 -7.00 -6.13
N SER A 104 -18.13 -5.97 -6.91
CA SER A 104 -18.15 -4.57 -6.44
C SER A 104 -19.09 -4.38 -5.24
N THR A 105 -20.32 -4.87 -5.35
CA THR A 105 -21.32 -4.82 -4.27
C THR A 105 -20.92 -5.73 -3.11
N ILE A 106 -20.60 -6.99 -3.40
CA ILE A 106 -20.27 -8.00 -2.37
C ILE A 106 -19.06 -7.57 -1.53
N SER A 107 -18.02 -7.04 -2.19
CA SER A 107 -16.79 -6.62 -1.50
C SER A 107 -17.05 -5.42 -0.58
N THR A 108 -17.92 -4.50 -0.98
CA THR A 108 -18.29 -3.32 -0.17
C THR A 108 -19.05 -3.73 1.09
N ASP A 109 -20.05 -4.61 0.93
CA ASP A 109 -20.86 -5.08 2.05
C ASP A 109 -20.03 -5.92 3.04
N ILE A 110 -19.20 -6.83 2.51
CA ILE A 110 -18.26 -7.61 3.34
C ILE A 110 -17.29 -6.69 4.07
N SER A 111 -16.64 -5.75 3.38
CA SER A 111 -15.65 -4.86 4.01
C SER A 111 -16.28 -4.05 5.15
N THR A 112 -17.47 -3.49 4.90
CA THR A 112 -18.21 -2.71 5.90
C THR A 112 -18.56 -3.57 7.11
N PHE A 113 -19.09 -4.77 6.89
CA PHE A 113 -19.48 -5.67 7.97
C PHE A 113 -18.27 -6.16 8.77
N VAL A 114 -17.17 -6.53 8.11
CA VAL A 114 -15.92 -6.97 8.76
C VAL A 114 -15.34 -5.85 9.61
N GLU A 115 -15.28 -4.62 9.07
CA GLU A 115 -14.71 -3.48 9.79
C GLU A 115 -15.49 -3.17 11.07
N GLN A 116 -16.82 -3.11 10.98
CA GLN A 116 -17.69 -2.88 12.14
C GLN A 116 -17.61 -4.04 13.15
N SER A 117 -17.64 -5.29 12.67
CA SER A 117 -17.55 -6.48 13.51
C SER A 117 -16.21 -6.54 14.25
N ARG A 118 -15.11 -6.19 13.57
CA ARG A 118 -13.78 -6.11 14.17
C ARG A 118 -13.75 -5.14 15.34
N VAL A 119 -14.35 -3.95 15.20
CA VAL A 119 -14.44 -2.99 16.30
C VAL A 119 -15.15 -3.63 17.50
N LYS A 120 -16.27 -4.30 17.28
CA LYS A 120 -17.06 -4.94 18.35
C LYS A 120 -16.33 -6.06 19.06
N PHE A 121 -15.60 -6.91 18.33
CA PHE A 121 -14.77 -7.94 18.93
C PHE A 121 -13.61 -7.35 19.73
N VAL A 122 -12.93 -6.32 19.20
CA VAL A 122 -11.78 -5.68 19.87
C VAL A 122 -12.21 -4.94 21.15
N THR A 123 -13.37 -4.28 21.14
CA THR A 123 -13.90 -3.59 22.32
C THR A 123 -14.58 -4.51 23.32
N GLY A 124 -14.81 -5.78 22.96
CA GLY A 124 -15.53 -6.74 23.78
C GLY A 124 -17.05 -6.55 23.81
N GLU A 125 -17.61 -5.77 22.88
CA GLU A 125 -19.07 -5.75 22.65
C GLU A 125 -19.54 -7.13 22.16
N TRP A 126 -18.73 -7.79 21.34
CA TRP A 126 -18.91 -9.19 20.93
C TRP A 126 -17.83 -10.08 21.53
N ASP A 127 -18.22 -11.30 21.90
CA ASP A 127 -17.33 -12.33 22.42
C ASP A 127 -16.94 -13.30 21.30
N LEU A 128 -15.63 -13.55 21.13
CA LEU A 128 -15.12 -14.42 20.07
C LEU A 128 -15.58 -15.87 20.20
N ALA A 129 -15.89 -16.38 21.40
CA ALA A 129 -16.35 -17.75 21.56
C ALA A 129 -17.86 -17.90 21.31
N GLN A 130 -18.64 -16.87 21.59
CA GLN A 130 -20.11 -16.93 21.52
C GLN A 130 -20.68 -16.36 20.20
N ASP A 131 -20.08 -15.30 19.66
CA ASP A 131 -20.65 -14.55 18.54
C ASP A 131 -20.06 -14.91 17.18
N TRP A 132 -18.98 -15.73 17.16
CA TRP A 132 -18.24 -16.05 15.92
C TRP A 132 -19.10 -16.74 14.86
N ASP A 133 -19.89 -17.74 15.24
CA ASP A 133 -20.72 -18.49 14.29
C ASP A 133 -21.79 -17.58 13.65
N ASN A 134 -22.36 -16.66 14.43
CA ASN A 134 -23.28 -15.67 13.89
C ASN A 134 -22.55 -14.70 12.94
N TYR A 135 -21.36 -14.21 13.30
CA TYR A 135 -20.54 -13.39 12.42
C TYR A 135 -20.26 -14.06 11.07
N VAL A 136 -19.85 -15.34 11.07
CA VAL A 136 -19.63 -16.12 9.84
C VAL A 136 -20.94 -16.28 9.05
N ALA A 137 -22.05 -16.58 9.72
CA ALA A 137 -23.35 -16.70 9.04
C ALA A 137 -23.81 -15.38 8.40
N GLN A 138 -23.49 -14.22 9.00
CA GLN A 138 -23.78 -12.92 8.38
C GLN A 138 -22.85 -12.64 7.19
N LEU A 139 -21.56 -12.98 7.29
CA LEU A 139 -20.62 -12.89 6.16
C LEU A 139 -21.13 -13.68 4.95
N ASP A 140 -21.62 -14.89 5.19
CA ASP A 140 -22.19 -15.73 4.13
C ASP A 140 -23.43 -15.08 3.51
N ARG A 141 -24.30 -14.47 4.31
CA ARG A 141 -25.50 -13.75 3.81
C ARG A 141 -25.17 -12.54 2.96
N VAL A 142 -24.07 -11.84 3.25
CA VAL A 142 -23.61 -10.70 2.44
C VAL A 142 -22.73 -11.12 1.25
N GLY A 143 -22.59 -12.43 1.00
CA GLY A 143 -22.00 -12.96 -0.23
C GLY A 143 -20.57 -13.48 -0.10
N ALA A 144 -20.05 -13.74 1.11
CA ALA A 144 -18.68 -14.24 1.28
C ALA A 144 -18.39 -15.54 0.52
N GLN A 145 -19.32 -16.50 0.52
CA GLN A 145 -19.17 -17.73 -0.26
C GLN A 145 -19.11 -17.46 -1.75
N ARG A 146 -19.95 -16.54 -2.24
CA ARG A 146 -19.96 -16.18 -3.66
C ARG A 146 -18.67 -15.49 -4.08
N LEU A 147 -18.15 -14.57 -3.26
CA LEU A 147 -16.84 -13.97 -3.49
C LEU A 147 -15.74 -15.04 -3.53
N LEU A 148 -15.76 -16.01 -2.62
CA LEU A 148 -14.78 -17.10 -2.60
C LEU A 148 -14.83 -17.97 -3.86
N GLU A 149 -16.02 -18.27 -4.37
CA GLU A 149 -16.19 -18.98 -5.65
C GLU A 149 -15.55 -18.22 -6.81
N ILE A 150 -15.81 -16.92 -6.92
CA ILE A 150 -15.23 -16.06 -7.97
C ILE A 150 -13.70 -16.04 -7.85
N ARG A 151 -13.16 -15.89 -6.63
CA ARG A 151 -11.70 -15.92 -6.40
C ARG A 151 -11.07 -17.26 -6.76
N ARG A 152 -11.77 -18.38 -6.53
CA ARG A 152 -11.30 -19.70 -6.96
C ARG A 152 -11.26 -19.84 -8.47
N GLN A 153 -12.30 -19.40 -9.18
CA GLN A 153 -12.32 -19.41 -10.65
C GLN A 153 -11.20 -18.54 -11.24
N GLN A 154 -10.95 -17.38 -10.64
CA GLN A 154 -9.83 -16.50 -10.96
C GLN A 154 -8.47 -17.19 -10.78
N PHE A 155 -8.28 -17.86 -9.65
CA PHE A 155 -7.07 -18.64 -9.39
C PHE A 155 -6.91 -19.81 -10.37
N ASP A 156 -7.99 -20.54 -10.65
CA ASP A 156 -7.96 -21.67 -11.59
C ASP A 156 -7.59 -21.21 -13.01
N ARG A 157 -8.10 -20.05 -13.46
CA ARG A 157 -7.67 -19.43 -14.73
C ARG A 157 -6.19 -19.09 -14.69
N PHE A 158 -5.73 -18.42 -13.63
CA PHE A 158 -4.33 -18.04 -13.48
C PHE A 158 -3.38 -19.25 -13.50
N MET A 159 -3.78 -20.37 -12.91
CA MET A 159 -2.98 -21.60 -12.87
C MET A 159 -3.02 -22.42 -14.18
N ALA A 160 -3.98 -22.13 -15.07
CA ALA A 160 -4.11 -22.79 -16.36
C ALA A 160 -3.29 -22.10 -17.47
N GLU A 161 -2.83 -20.88 -17.23
CA GLU A 161 -1.89 -20.13 -18.08
C GLU A 161 -0.44 -20.53 -17.80
#